data_AF-A0A2G6EBY1-F1
#
_entry.id   AF-A0A2G6EBY1-F1
#
_cell.length_a   1.000
_cell.length_b   1.000
_cell.length_c   1.000
_cell.angle_alpha   90.00
_cell.angle_beta   90.00
_cell.angle_gamma   90.00
#
_symmetry.space_group_name_H-M   'P 1'
#
loop_
_entity.id
_entity.type
_entity.pdbx_description
1 polymer ?
#
loop_
_entity_poly.entity_id
_entity_poly.type
_entity_poly.pdbx_seq_one_letter_code
_entity_poly.pdbx_strand_id
1 'polypeptide(L)' 'MSQATARHILVDDEARAQKLIDDIHSSCPSGRDGGNLGTFGRGQMVPEFDQACFDGEIGTVQGPIKTQFGYHVVQVTERS' A
#
# COMPACT_ATOMS: atom_id res chain seq x y z
N MET A 1 14.10 -15.85 -1.26
CA MET A 1 12.88 -15.46 -2.00
C MET A 1 12.54 -14.07 -1.54
N SER A 2 12.38 -13.10 -2.43
CA SER A 2 12.12 -11.72 -2.02
C SER A 2 10.72 -11.61 -1.41
N GLN A 3 10.66 -11.19 -0.16
CA GLN A 3 9.44 -10.97 0.60
C GLN A 3 9.25 -9.46 0.84
N ALA A 4 8.01 -9.01 0.86
CA ALA A 4 7.64 -7.65 1.20
C ALA A 4 6.57 -7.68 2.30
N THR A 5 6.75 -6.84 3.30
CA THR A 5 5.73 -6.55 4.30
C THR A 5 5.11 -5.22 3.94
N ALA A 6 3.80 -5.22 3.72
CA ALA A 6 3.07 -4.01 3.39
C ALA A 6 1.71 -3.99 4.11
N ARG A 7 1.14 -2.79 4.17
CA ARG A 7 -0.24 -2.55 4.59
C ARG A 7 -1.02 -1.94 3.44
N HIS A 8 -2.30 -2.27 3.36
CA HIS A 8 -3.19 -1.70 2.35
C HIS A 8 -4.44 -1.09 2.96
N ILE A 9 -5.01 -0.12 2.26
CA ILE A 9 -6.28 0.50 2.62
C ILE A 9 -7.15 0.51 1.37
N LEU A 10 -8.29 -0.16 1.43
CA LEU A 10 -9.33 -0.04 0.41
C LEU A 10 -10.22 1.14 0.78
N VAL A 11 -10.41 2.03 -0.19
CA VAL A 11 -11.35 3.14 -0.09
C VAL A 11 -12.21 3.20 -1.35
N ASP A 12 -13.47 3.57 -1.21
CA ASP A 12 -14.40 3.66 -2.34
C ASP A 12 -14.12 4.86 -3.25
N ASP A 13 -13.27 5.80 -2.80
CA ASP A 13 -13.10 7.12 -3.40
C ASP A 13 -11.62 7.49 -3.61
N GLU A 14 -11.29 8.03 -4.77
CA GLU A 14 -9.93 8.42 -5.15
C GLU A 14 -9.38 9.57 -4.29
N ALA A 15 -10.22 10.56 -3.96
CA ALA A 15 -9.78 11.70 -3.16
C ALA A 15 -9.43 11.27 -1.73
N ARG A 16 -10.15 10.27 -1.17
CA ARG A 16 -9.75 9.64 0.10
C ARG A 16 -8.42 8.92 -0.01
N ALA A 17 -8.19 8.22 -1.12
CA ALA A 17 -6.94 7.52 -1.37
C ALA A 17 -5.75 8.50 -1.41
N GLN A 18 -5.90 9.59 -2.18
CA GLN A 18 -4.90 10.64 -2.29
C GLN A 18 -4.62 11.31 -0.94
N LYS A 19 -5.68 11.59 -0.17
CA LYS A 19 -5.55 12.19 1.15
C LYS A 19 -4.78 11.28 2.11
N LEU A 20 -4.98 9.96 2.05
CA LEU A 20 -4.21 9.01 2.87
C LEU A 20 -2.73 8.99 2.50
N ILE A 21 -2.42 9.06 1.20
CA ILE A 21 -1.02 9.14 0.73
C ILE A 21 -0.34 10.38 1.33
N ASP A 22 -1.00 11.54 1.24
CA ASP A 22 -0.49 12.80 1.77
C ASP A 22 -0.34 12.78 3.30
N ASP A 23 -1.33 12.27 4.02
CA ASP A 23 -1.34 12.15 5.49
C ASP A 23 -0.20 11.26 6.00
N ILE A 24 0.02 10.11 5.34
CA ILE A 24 1.11 9.19 5.68
C ILE A 24 2.48 9.79 5.36
N HIS A 25 2.60 10.55 4.27
CA HIS A 25 3.84 11.21 3.88
C HIS A 25 4.16 12.43 4.76
N SER A 26 3.13 13.08 5.33
CA SER A 26 3.26 14.37 6.00
C SER A 26 3.63 14.29 7.48
N SER A 27 3.16 13.34 8.29
CA SER A 27 3.60 13.19 9.70
C SER A 27 2.81 12.13 10.48
N CYS A 28 3.54 11.34 11.27
CA CYS A 28 3.07 10.53 12.41
C CYS A 28 2.02 9.44 12.10
N PRO A 29 2.39 8.14 12.12
CA PRO A 29 1.48 7.02 11.92
C PRO A 29 0.66 6.75 13.19
N SER A 30 -0.16 7.71 13.59
CA SER A 30 -0.97 7.64 14.82
C SER A 30 -2.43 7.56 14.46
N GLY A 31 -2.86 6.38 14.02
CA GLY A 31 -4.28 6.07 13.92
C GLY A 31 -4.79 6.06 12.50
N ARG A 32 -4.74 4.89 11.89
CA ARG A 32 -5.92 4.19 11.37
C ARG A 32 -5.45 2.84 10.87
N ASP A 33 -6.06 1.80 11.41
CA ASP A 33 -5.96 0.40 10.99
C ASP A 33 -6.14 0.28 9.47
N GLY A 34 -5.07 0.51 8.74
CA GLY A 34 -4.94 0.12 7.35
C GLY A 34 -4.56 -1.34 7.34
N GLY A 35 -5.48 -2.18 6.82
CA GLY A 35 -5.36 -3.63 6.76
C GLY A 35 -3.93 -4.08 6.55
N ASN A 36 -3.35 -4.68 7.59
CA ASN A 36 -2.00 -5.18 7.51
C ASN A 36 -2.04 -6.44 6.64
N LEU A 37 -1.38 -6.43 5.48
CA LEU A 37 -1.33 -7.61 4.62
C LEU A 37 -0.34 -8.66 5.14
N GLY A 38 0.52 -8.26 6.08
CA GLY A 38 1.61 -9.09 6.54
C GLY A 38 2.70 -9.20 5.47
N THR A 39 3.47 -10.28 5.55
CA THR A 39 4.58 -10.56 4.64
C THR A 39 4.10 -11.44 3.50
N PHE A 40 4.27 -10.96 2.27
CA PHE A 40 3.92 -11.70 1.05
C PHE A 40 5.11 -11.76 0.09
N GLY A 41 5.12 -12.76 -0.78
CA GLY A 41 6.13 -12.92 -1.83
C GLY A 41 5.70 -12.27 -3.15
N ARG A 42 6.67 -12.01 -4.02
CA ARG A 42 6.42 -11.53 -5.38
C ARG A 42 5.51 -12.50 -6.14
N GLY A 43 4.47 -11.99 -6.81
CA GLY A 43 3.48 -12.76 -7.55
C GLY A 43 2.32 -13.32 -6.72
N GLN A 44 2.21 -12.97 -5.43
CA GLN A 44 1.06 -13.33 -4.58
C GLN A 44 -0.12 -12.36 -4.72
N MET A 45 0.14 -11.15 -5.23
CA MET A 45 -0.84 -10.07 -5.41
C MET A 45 -1.05 -9.79 -6.91
N VAL A 46 -2.02 -8.93 -7.23
CA VAL A 46 -2.23 -8.46 -8.61
C VAL A 46 -0.96 -7.77 -9.15
N PRO A 47 -0.64 -7.87 -10.45
CA PRO A 47 0.62 -7.39 -11.00
C PRO A 47 0.92 -5.92 -10.68
N GLU A 48 -0.10 -5.04 -10.75
CA GLU A 48 0.07 -3.62 -10.43
C GLU A 48 0.44 -3.39 -8.95
N PHE A 49 -0.15 -4.18 -8.06
CA PHE A 49 0.12 -4.13 -6.62
C PHE A 49 1.51 -4.68 -6.30
N ASP A 50 1.87 -5.78 -6.95
CA ASP A 50 3.15 -6.44 -6.75
C ASP A 50 4.30 -5.55 -7.25
N GLN A 51 4.16 -4.91 -8.41
CA GLN A 51 5.10 -3.91 -8.87
C GLN A 51 5.16 -2.71 -7.91
N ALA A 52 4.02 -2.18 -7.47
CA ALA A 52 4.00 -1.10 -6.49
C ALA A 52 4.77 -1.47 -5.20
N CYS A 53 4.61 -2.69 -4.69
CA CYS A 53 5.26 -3.12 -3.45
C CYS A 53 6.74 -3.46 -3.59
N PHE A 54 7.12 -4.11 -4.69
CA PHE A 54 8.48 -4.60 -4.87
C PHE A 54 9.38 -3.62 -5.62
N ASP A 55 8.82 -2.80 -6.50
CA ASP A 55 9.53 -1.78 -7.30
C ASP A 55 9.56 -0.41 -6.61
N GLY A 56 8.61 -0.15 -5.68
CA GLY A 56 8.53 1.07 -4.90
C GLY A 56 9.70 1.31 -3.95
N GLU A 57 9.66 2.41 -3.20
CA GLU A 57 10.60 2.70 -2.11
C GLU A 57 10.05 2.23 -0.75
N ILE A 58 10.90 1.74 0.15
CA ILE A 58 10.46 1.29 1.50
C ILE A 58 10.10 2.54 2.30
N GLY A 59 8.96 2.50 2.99
CA GLY A 59 8.43 3.62 3.76
C GLY A 59 7.52 4.53 2.93
N THR A 60 7.54 4.41 1.61
CA THR A 60 6.74 5.22 0.70
C THR A 60 5.40 4.56 0.40
N VAL A 61 4.35 5.38 0.32
CA VAL A 61 3.01 4.94 -0.05
C VAL A 61 2.89 4.89 -1.56
N GLN A 62 2.46 3.74 -2.06
CA GLN A 62 2.26 3.42 -3.46
C GLN A 62 0.76 3.28 -3.76
N GLY A 63 0.30 3.97 -4.79
CA GLY A 63 -1.11 4.03 -5.17
C GLY A 63 -1.50 5.43 -5.66
N PRO A 64 -2.80 5.70 -5.90
CA PRO A 64 -3.95 4.83 -5.66
C PRO A 64 -4.18 3.78 -6.77
N ILE A 65 -4.22 2.50 -6.41
CA ILE A 65 -4.45 1.39 -7.36
C ILE A 65 -5.95 1.17 -7.50
N LYS A 66 -6.51 1.52 -8.67
CA LYS A 66 -7.93 1.32 -8.95
C LYS A 66 -8.21 -0.14 -9.28
N THR A 67 -9.12 -0.76 -8.54
CA THR A 67 -9.66 -2.10 -8.83
C THR A 67 -11.18 -2.06 -8.90
N GLN A 68 -11.80 -3.19 -9.20
CA GLN A 68 -13.26 -3.35 -9.17
C GLN A 68 -13.88 -3.14 -7.77
N PHE A 69 -13.08 -3.25 -6.70
CA PHE A 69 -13.55 -3.08 -5.32
C PHE A 69 -13.39 -1.64 -4.81
N GLY A 70 -12.70 -0.77 -5.56
CA GLY A 70 -12.39 0.59 -5.16
C GLY A 70 -10.92 0.95 -5.40
N TYR A 71 -10.42 1.94 -4.68
CA TYR A 71 -9.03 2.38 -4.72
C TYR A 71 -8.25 1.75 -3.56
N HIS A 72 -7.10 1.17 -3.89
CA HIS A 72 -6.19 0.56 -2.93
C HIS A 72 -4.97 1.43 -2.76
N VAL A 73 -4.69 1.83 -1.52
CA VAL A 73 -3.48 2.53 -1.13
C VAL A 73 -2.59 1.55 -0.41
N VAL A 74 -1.33 1.45 -0.80
CA VAL A 74 -0.40 0.44 -0.28
C VAL A 74 0.81 1.14 0.29
N GLN A 75 1.33 0.67 1.42
CA GLN A 75 2.60 1.16 1.93
C GLN A 75 3.49 0.00 2.31
N VAL A 76 4.67 -0.02 1.71
CA VAL A 76 5.69 -1.03 1.99
C VAL A 76 6.44 -0.60 3.24
N THR A 77 6.35 -1.41 4.30
CA THR A 77 7.07 -1.13 5.54
C THR A 77 8.41 -1.84 5.60
N GLU A 78 8.54 -3.01 4.96
CA GLU A 78 9.76 -3.81 4.99
C GLU A 78 9.90 -4.66 3.71
N ARG A 79 11.14 -4.94 3.30
CA ARG A 79 11.48 -5.90 2.23
C ARG A 79 12.66 -6.76 2.67
N SER A 80 12.60 -8.06 2.40
CA SER A 80 13.60 -9.09 2.76
C SER A 80 13.90 -10.05 1.61
#